data_AF-A0A9D8D150-F1
#
_entry.id   AF-A0A9D8D150-F1
#
_cell.length_a   1.000
_cell.length_b   1.000
_cell.length_c   1.000
_cell.angle_alpha   90.00
_cell.angle_beta   90.00
_cell.angle_gamma   90.00
#
_symmetry.space_group_name_H-M   'P 1'
#
loop_
_entity.id
_entity.type
_entity.pdbx_description
1 polymer ?
#
loop_
_entity_poly.entity_id
_entity_poly.type
_entity_poly.pdbx_seq_one_letter_code
_entity_poly.pdbx_strand_id
1 'polypeptide(L)'
;MGTAGVPVAREAFLVLGFLLGALFFGIGLLSDLRSVLAPKGGVGLFLGTFNPFHNSHLMILRRALEERQLDHIIIHPTLILRLHADAFRKGEIRVGRLEDGFQIYEKTDKADANVDYFPTGNKFLPPETRKALIEMALREAGLDNKVEVAFYPEVYNTKGFQGVIGEIKHRYPGARLHTLHGTDFGGMLVRQISDECGWIYPWRILRRDKVSATAIRKGAKGMTSSAVTDALSQISRNLPEVTAGGRRFRNDNGVLTEGG
;
A
#
# COMPACT_ATOMS: atom_id res chain seq x y z
N MET A 1 -12.01 -48.55 7.36
CA MET A 1 -12.90 -47.79 8.26
C MET A 1 -13.28 -46.51 7.53
N GLY A 2 -14.37 -46.57 6.76
CA GLY A 2 -14.92 -45.42 6.05
C GLY A 2 -15.87 -44.66 6.97
N THR A 3 -15.76 -43.34 6.99
CA THR A 3 -16.72 -42.45 7.62
C THR A 3 -18.07 -42.60 6.91
N ALA A 4 -18.93 -43.48 7.42
CA ALA A 4 -20.35 -43.49 7.07
C ALA A 4 -20.96 -42.22 7.69
N GLY A 5 -20.75 -41.09 7.02
CA GLY A 5 -21.32 -39.81 7.41
C GLY A 5 -22.85 -39.91 7.41
N VAL A 6 -23.46 -39.40 8.48
CA VAL A 6 -24.92 -39.27 8.59
C VAL A 6 -25.44 -38.65 7.29
N PRO A 7 -26.36 -39.28 6.54
CA PRO A 7 -26.79 -38.79 5.22
C PRO A 7 -27.28 -37.33 5.26
N VAL A 8 -27.92 -36.94 6.36
CA VAL A 8 -28.37 -35.57 6.63
C VAL A 8 -27.20 -34.58 6.72
N ALA A 9 -26.06 -34.98 7.26
CA ALA A 9 -24.87 -34.12 7.35
C ALA A 9 -24.26 -33.84 5.97
N ARG A 10 -24.29 -34.82 5.06
CA ARG A 10 -23.86 -34.63 3.66
C ARG A 10 -24.75 -33.62 2.94
N GLU A 11 -26.07 -33.80 3.03
CA GLU A 11 -27.04 -32.90 2.39
C GLU A 11 -26.96 -31.48 2.98
N ALA A 12 -26.89 -31.37 4.32
CA ALA A 12 -26.71 -30.07 4.99
C ALA A 12 -25.41 -29.37 4.56
N PHE A 13 -24.30 -30.12 4.44
CA PHE A 13 -23.03 -29.58 3.96
C PHE A 13 -23.11 -29.09 2.51
N LEU A 14 -23.76 -29.85 1.62
CA LEU A 14 -23.95 -29.45 0.22
C LEU A 14 -24.82 -28.20 0.12
N VAL A 15 -25.97 -28.17 0.80
CA VAL A 15 -26.87 -27.01 0.81
C VAL A 15 -26.15 -25.78 1.35
N LEU A 16 -25.46 -25.89 2.49
CA LEU A 16 -24.70 -24.78 3.05
C LEU A 16 -23.58 -24.33 2.11
N GLY A 17 -22.88 -25.28 1.48
CA GLY A 17 -21.83 -25.01 0.50
C GLY A 17 -22.34 -24.24 -0.72
N PHE A 18 -23.49 -24.64 -1.27
CA PHE A 18 -24.12 -23.93 -2.38
C PHE A 18 -24.63 -22.55 -1.97
N LEU A 19 -25.24 -22.42 -0.79
CA LEU A 19 -25.72 -21.12 -0.28
C LEU A 19 -24.56 -20.15 -0.08
N LEU A 20 -23.49 -20.58 0.58
CA LEU A 20 -22.29 -19.76 0.78
C LEU A 20 -21.62 -19.46 -0.57
N GLY A 21 -21.50 -20.44 -1.45
CA GLY A 21 -20.93 -20.27 -2.79
C GLY A 21 -21.68 -19.23 -3.60
N ALA A 22 -23.02 -19.33 -3.66
CA ALA A 22 -23.87 -18.36 -4.34
C ALA A 22 -23.79 -16.97 -3.72
N LEU A 23 -23.75 -16.88 -2.38
CA LEU A 23 -23.61 -15.62 -1.66
C LEU A 23 -22.28 -14.92 -2.00
N PHE A 24 -21.15 -15.62 -1.86
CA PHE A 24 -19.83 -15.03 -2.14
C PHE A 24 -19.63 -14.71 -3.61
N PHE A 25 -20.17 -15.53 -4.52
CA PHE A 25 -20.20 -15.22 -5.95
C PHE A 25 -21.01 -13.93 -6.21
N GLY A 26 -22.20 -13.81 -5.62
CA GLY A 26 -23.04 -12.61 -5.72
C GLY A 26 -22.35 -11.36 -5.19
N ILE A 27 -21.67 -11.45 -4.04
CA ILE A 27 -20.89 -10.35 -3.46
C ILE A 27 -19.75 -9.95 -4.43
N GLY A 28 -19.03 -10.91 -5.00
CA GLY A 28 -17.98 -10.66 -5.99
C GLY A 28 -18.52 -9.94 -7.22
N LEU A 29 -19.62 -10.44 -7.80
CA LEU A 29 -20.26 -9.84 -8.97
C LEU A 29 -20.75 -8.42 -8.71
N LEU A 30 -21.39 -8.18 -7.55
CA LEU A 30 -21.80 -6.84 -7.12
C LEU A 30 -20.59 -5.92 -6.97
N SER A 31 -19.49 -6.43 -6.43
CA SER A 31 -18.25 -5.68 -6.29
C SER A 31 -17.70 -5.22 -7.63
N ASP A 32 -17.70 -6.09 -8.63
CA ASP A 32 -17.26 -5.75 -9.98
C ASP A 32 -18.24 -4.82 -10.71
N LEU A 33 -19.54 -5.00 -10.51
CA LEU A 33 -20.54 -4.08 -11.06
C LEU A 33 -20.37 -2.66 -10.50
N ARG A 34 -20.06 -2.52 -9.20
CA ARG A 34 -19.73 -1.23 -8.57
C ARG A 34 -18.47 -0.60 -9.16
N SER A 35 -17.54 -1.40 -9.70
CA SER A 35 -16.39 -0.88 -10.44
C SER A 35 -16.82 -0.18 -11.73
N VAL A 36 -17.75 -0.77 -12.46
CA VAL A 36 -18.21 -0.26 -13.76
C VAL A 36 -19.17 0.90 -13.58
N LEU A 37 -20.12 0.78 -12.65
CA LEU A 37 -21.15 1.77 -12.34
C LEU A 37 -20.74 2.77 -11.24
N ALA A 38 -19.44 2.95 -11.03
CA ALA A 38 -18.96 3.84 -9.97
C ALA A 38 -19.40 5.28 -10.25
N PRO A 39 -19.92 6.00 -9.23
CA PRO A 39 -20.21 7.43 -9.36
C PRO A 39 -18.92 8.23 -9.59
N LYS A 40 -19.09 9.47 -10.05
CA LYS A 40 -18.02 10.47 -10.12
C LYS A 40 -17.92 11.26 -8.80
N GLY A 41 -16.77 11.89 -8.56
CA GLY A 41 -16.52 12.68 -7.35
C GLY A 41 -16.04 11.83 -6.17
N GLY A 42 -15.74 12.49 -5.06
CA GLY A 42 -15.33 11.84 -3.82
C GLY A 42 -13.82 11.66 -3.69
N VAL A 43 -13.43 10.70 -2.85
CA VAL A 43 -12.06 10.51 -2.38
C VAL A 43 -11.49 9.19 -2.90
N GLY A 44 -10.34 9.26 -3.57
CA GLY A 44 -9.56 8.08 -3.92
C GLY A 44 -8.68 7.60 -2.76
N LEU A 45 -8.52 6.30 -2.61
CA LEU A 45 -7.66 5.65 -1.62
C LEU A 45 -6.57 4.91 -2.37
N PHE A 46 -5.31 5.31 -2.20
CA PHE A 46 -4.16 4.62 -2.74
C PHE A 46 -3.31 4.06 -1.59
N LEU A 47 -3.56 2.80 -1.27
CA LEU A 47 -3.02 2.13 -0.09
C LEU A 47 -1.90 1.17 -0.48
N GLY A 48 -0.92 0.98 0.41
CA GLY A 48 0.08 -0.09 0.28
C GLY A 48 1.17 0.19 -0.75
N THR A 49 1.58 1.45 -0.96
CA THR A 49 2.78 1.75 -1.75
C THR A 49 4.05 1.55 -0.91
N PHE A 50 4.75 0.44 -1.15
CA PHE A 50 5.96 0.02 -0.43
C PHE A 50 7.28 0.31 -1.19
N ASN A 51 7.18 0.89 -2.39
CA ASN A 51 8.31 1.20 -3.24
C ASN A 51 8.62 2.71 -3.21
N PRO A 52 9.82 3.14 -3.64
CA PRO A 52 10.05 4.54 -3.96
C PRO A 52 8.93 5.06 -4.87
N PHE A 53 8.51 6.32 -4.74
CA PHE A 53 7.39 6.79 -5.55
C PHE A 53 7.85 7.07 -6.99
N HIS A 54 7.31 6.33 -7.95
CA HIS A 54 7.74 6.38 -9.36
C HIS A 54 6.82 7.26 -10.22
N ASN A 55 7.30 7.65 -11.40
CA ASN A 55 6.51 8.40 -12.40
C ASN A 55 5.23 7.64 -12.81
N SER A 56 5.27 6.31 -12.83
CA SER A 56 4.09 5.46 -13.03
C SER A 56 2.99 5.71 -12.00
N HIS A 57 3.34 5.91 -10.73
CA HIS A 57 2.36 6.20 -9.69
C HIS A 57 1.72 7.56 -9.93
N LEU A 58 2.51 8.58 -10.30
CA LEU A 58 1.98 9.90 -10.66
C LEU A 58 0.99 9.83 -11.83
N MET A 59 1.30 9.05 -12.86
CA MET A 59 0.38 8.82 -13.98
C MET A 59 -0.91 8.12 -13.55
N ILE A 60 -0.81 7.11 -12.68
CA ILE A 60 -1.96 6.40 -12.12
C ILE A 60 -2.87 7.36 -11.34
N LEU A 61 -2.29 8.23 -10.50
CA LEU A 61 -3.05 9.22 -9.74
C LEU A 61 -3.79 10.20 -10.64
N ARG A 62 -3.11 10.78 -11.64
CA ARG A 62 -3.74 11.69 -12.61
C ARG A 62 -4.90 11.04 -13.32
N ARG A 63 -4.68 9.83 -13.83
CA ARG A 63 -5.71 9.05 -14.52
C ARG A 63 -6.90 8.75 -13.61
N ALA A 64 -6.67 8.42 -12.33
CA ALA A 64 -7.76 8.20 -11.38
C ALA A 64 -8.52 9.50 -11.07
N LEU A 65 -7.82 10.62 -10.84
CA LEU A 65 -8.43 11.94 -10.66
C LEU A 65 -9.33 12.29 -11.85
N GLU A 66 -8.87 12.06 -13.08
CA GLU A 66 -9.62 12.36 -14.31
C GLU A 66 -10.77 11.38 -14.55
N GLU A 67 -10.49 10.08 -14.59
CA GLU A 67 -11.50 9.07 -14.94
C GLU A 67 -12.62 8.97 -13.90
N ARG A 68 -12.32 9.15 -12.62
CA ARG A 68 -13.33 9.15 -11.55
C ARG A 68 -13.78 10.55 -11.16
N GLN A 69 -13.18 11.60 -11.75
CA GLN A 69 -13.41 12.99 -11.36
C GLN A 69 -13.30 13.18 -9.85
N LEU A 70 -12.27 12.59 -9.24
CA LEU A 70 -12.11 12.62 -7.78
C LEU A 70 -11.80 14.03 -7.31
N ASP A 71 -12.39 14.41 -6.19
CA ASP A 71 -12.13 15.69 -5.55
C ASP A 71 -10.72 15.70 -4.96
N HIS A 72 -10.30 14.53 -4.44
CA HIS A 72 -9.06 14.33 -3.71
C HIS A 72 -8.60 12.86 -3.74
N ILE A 73 -7.30 12.59 -3.57
CA ILE A 73 -6.75 11.24 -3.33
C ILE A 73 -5.93 11.23 -2.05
N ILE A 74 -6.12 10.20 -1.23
CA ILE A 74 -5.33 9.94 -0.03
C ILE A 74 -4.40 8.76 -0.29
N ILE A 75 -3.11 9.00 -0.11
CA ILE A 75 -2.08 7.97 -0.11
C ILE A 75 -1.77 7.61 1.34
N HIS A 76 -1.81 6.32 1.67
CA HIS A 76 -1.27 5.83 2.93
C HIS A 76 -0.01 5.00 2.70
N PRO A 77 1.19 5.54 3.02
CA PRO A 77 2.46 4.94 2.60
C PRO A 77 2.96 3.91 3.62
N THR A 78 2.17 2.97 4.10
CA THR A 78 2.68 1.93 5.02
C THR A 78 3.24 0.70 4.30
N LEU A 79 4.41 0.26 4.78
CA LEU A 79 5.36 -0.63 4.10
C LEU A 79 5.11 -2.11 4.33
N ILE A 80 4.57 -2.41 5.49
CA ILE A 80 4.64 -3.74 6.00
C ILE A 80 3.29 -4.36 5.72
N LEU A 81 3.19 -5.26 4.74
CA LEU A 81 2.08 -6.23 4.73
C LEU A 81 1.87 -6.64 6.18
N ARG A 82 0.66 -6.49 6.73
CA ARG A 82 0.37 -6.70 8.17
C ARG A 82 1.16 -7.86 8.79
N LEU A 83 1.37 -8.93 8.01
CA LEU A 83 2.35 -9.99 8.25
C LEU A 83 3.72 -9.55 8.80
N HIS A 84 4.47 -8.63 8.17
CA HIS A 84 5.77 -8.22 8.72
C HIS A 84 5.58 -7.40 10.02
N ALA A 85 4.44 -6.75 10.26
CA ALA A 85 4.26 -5.87 11.42
C ALA A 85 3.95 -6.74 12.62
N ASP A 86 3.13 -7.75 12.40
CA ASP A 86 2.91 -8.85 13.32
C ASP A 86 4.24 -9.60 13.57
N ALA A 87 5.02 -9.91 12.54
CA ALA A 87 6.33 -10.57 12.69
C ALA A 87 7.34 -9.71 13.48
N PHE A 88 7.40 -8.41 13.24
CA PHE A 88 8.20 -7.46 14.03
C PHE A 88 7.75 -7.44 15.48
N ARG A 89 6.44 -7.37 15.73
CA ARG A 89 5.87 -7.34 17.09
C ARG A 89 6.14 -8.64 17.86
N LYS A 90 6.08 -9.78 17.18
CA LYS A 90 6.44 -11.09 17.74
C LYS A 90 7.95 -11.28 17.88
N GLY A 91 8.74 -10.36 17.33
CA GLY A 91 10.19 -10.44 17.30
C GLY A 91 10.72 -11.56 16.41
N GLU A 92 9.93 -12.01 15.42
CA GLU A 92 10.31 -13.02 14.44
C GLU A 92 11.25 -12.43 13.38
N ILE A 93 11.09 -11.15 13.05
CA ILE A 93 12.00 -10.40 12.17
C ILE A 93 12.49 -9.13 12.87
N ARG A 94 13.62 -8.60 12.41
CA ARG A 94 14.20 -7.34 12.90
C ARG A 94 14.84 -6.53 11.77
N VAL A 95 15.14 -5.26 12.03
CA VAL A 95 16.10 -4.51 11.22
C VAL A 95 17.49 -5.06 11.56
N GLY A 96 18.11 -5.77 10.61
CA GLY A 96 19.45 -6.32 10.79
C GLY A 96 20.51 -5.26 10.58
N ARG A 97 20.38 -4.48 9.51
CA ARG A 97 21.31 -3.40 9.15
C ARG A 97 20.66 -2.32 8.29
N LEU A 98 21.36 -1.21 8.16
CA LEU A 98 21.05 -0.12 7.24
C LEU A 98 22.07 -0.14 6.10
N GLU A 99 21.60 0.00 4.86
CA GLU A 99 22.43 -0.08 3.65
C GLU A 99 21.90 0.91 2.60
N ASP A 100 22.71 1.90 2.23
CA ASP A 100 22.36 2.99 1.30
C ASP A 100 21.05 3.72 1.67
N GLY A 101 20.78 3.84 2.99
CA GLY A 101 19.56 4.41 3.56
C GLY A 101 18.31 3.53 3.47
N PHE A 102 18.46 2.27 3.05
CA PHE A 102 17.42 1.26 3.18
C PHE A 102 17.61 0.46 4.47
N GLN A 103 16.49 0.06 5.07
CA GLN A 103 16.44 -0.97 6.10
C GLN A 103 16.49 -2.34 5.45
N ILE A 104 17.42 -3.18 5.90
CA ILE A 104 17.48 -4.60 5.56
C ILE A 104 16.87 -5.39 6.71
N TYR A 105 15.78 -6.07 6.42
CA TYR A 105 15.11 -6.95 7.36
C TYR A 105 15.71 -8.36 7.33
N GLU A 106 15.84 -8.94 8.51
CA GLU A 106 16.42 -10.27 8.72
C GLU A 106 15.52 -11.08 9.65
N LYS A 107 15.52 -12.41 9.45
CA LYS A 107 14.90 -13.34 10.40
C LYS A 107 15.70 -13.34 11.70
N THR A 108 15.00 -13.54 12.80
CA THR A 108 15.63 -13.82 14.11
C THR A 108 15.56 -15.31 14.40
N ASP A 109 16.14 -15.74 15.52
CA ASP A 109 16.04 -17.12 16.01
C ASP A 109 14.61 -17.54 16.38
N LYS A 110 13.67 -16.59 16.47
CA LYS A 110 12.24 -16.86 16.72
C LYS A 110 11.44 -17.09 15.45
N ALA A 111 12.01 -16.84 14.27
CA ALA A 111 11.30 -16.98 13.01
C ALA A 111 10.98 -18.45 12.71
N ASP A 112 9.76 -18.72 12.25
CA ASP A 112 9.42 -20.04 11.73
C ASP A 112 10.19 -20.29 10.42
N ALA A 113 10.90 -21.42 10.35
CA ALA A 113 11.67 -21.82 9.18
C ALA A 113 10.79 -22.03 7.93
N ASN A 114 9.52 -22.40 8.13
CA ASN A 114 8.58 -22.71 7.05
C ASN A 114 7.82 -21.48 6.52
N VAL A 115 7.99 -20.31 7.15
CA VAL A 115 7.33 -19.08 6.74
C VAL A 115 8.28 -18.26 5.87
N ASP A 116 7.82 -17.92 4.65
CA ASP A 116 8.46 -16.89 3.85
C ASP A 116 8.00 -15.51 4.35
N TYR A 117 8.84 -14.90 5.18
CA TYR A 117 8.62 -13.57 5.73
C TYR A 117 8.87 -12.44 4.73
N PHE A 118 9.58 -12.70 3.62
CA PHE A 118 10.03 -11.66 2.69
C PHE A 118 9.65 -11.95 1.23
N PRO A 119 8.38 -12.30 0.92
CA PRO A 119 7.97 -12.69 -0.44
C PRO A 119 8.12 -11.54 -1.46
N THR A 120 8.21 -10.30 -0.98
CA THR A 120 8.40 -9.08 -1.78
C THR A 120 9.79 -8.45 -1.60
N GLY A 121 10.76 -9.24 -1.11
CA GLY A 121 12.10 -8.80 -0.73
C GLY A 121 12.19 -8.29 0.71
N ASN A 122 13.40 -8.03 1.17
CA ASN A 122 13.72 -7.63 2.56
C ASN A 122 14.41 -6.25 2.67
N LYS A 123 14.60 -5.53 1.57
CA LYS A 123 15.23 -4.20 1.50
C LYS A 123 14.18 -3.13 1.23
N PHE A 124 14.00 -2.19 2.16
CA PHE A 124 12.95 -1.16 2.07
C PHE A 124 13.39 0.18 2.67
N LEU A 125 12.87 1.29 2.14
CA LEU A 125 13.11 2.62 2.71
C LEU A 125 12.32 2.82 4.01
N PRO A 126 12.86 3.49 5.05
CA PRO A 126 12.09 3.82 6.24
C PRO A 126 10.74 4.48 5.92
N PRO A 127 9.67 4.22 6.69
CA PRO A 127 8.35 4.81 6.45
C PRO A 127 8.33 6.33 6.35
N GLU A 128 9.07 7.01 7.21
CA GLU A 128 9.22 8.47 7.27
C GLU A 128 9.86 8.99 5.98
N THR A 129 10.95 8.34 5.56
CA THR A 129 11.65 8.64 4.31
C THR A 129 10.74 8.45 3.11
N ARG A 130 9.95 7.38 3.05
CA ARG A 130 8.99 7.18 1.96
C ARG A 130 7.92 8.26 1.93
N LYS A 131 7.37 8.63 3.09
CA LYS A 131 6.41 9.75 3.18
C LYS A 131 7.02 11.01 2.57
N ALA A 132 8.23 11.40 2.98
CA ALA A 132 8.91 12.58 2.47
C ALA A 132 9.14 12.51 0.95
N LEU A 133 9.59 11.36 0.43
CA LEU A 133 9.81 11.17 -1.00
C LEU A 133 8.52 11.21 -1.83
N ILE A 134 7.41 10.68 -1.30
CA ILE A 134 6.10 10.76 -1.97
C ILE A 134 5.64 12.21 -2.04
N GLU A 135 5.72 12.94 -0.93
CA GLU A 135 5.35 14.37 -0.90
C GLU A 135 6.19 15.20 -1.87
N MET A 136 7.50 14.97 -1.94
CA MET A 136 8.38 15.61 -2.91
C MET A 136 7.94 15.33 -4.35
N ALA A 137 7.65 14.06 -4.67
CA ALA A 137 7.19 13.68 -6.00
C ALA A 137 5.85 14.31 -6.38
N LEU A 138 4.90 14.37 -5.43
CA LEU A 138 3.60 15.01 -5.65
C LEU A 138 3.73 16.50 -5.92
N ARG A 139 4.56 17.20 -5.14
CA ARG A 139 4.81 18.63 -5.32
C ARG A 139 5.50 18.93 -6.65
N GLU A 140 6.54 18.19 -7.00
CA GLU A 140 7.22 18.33 -8.31
C GLU A 140 6.25 18.09 -9.49
N ALA A 141 5.27 17.21 -9.29
CA ALA A 141 4.24 16.91 -10.27
C ALA A 141 3.04 17.87 -10.27
N GLY A 142 2.99 18.83 -9.34
CA GLY A 142 1.86 19.75 -9.15
C GLY A 142 0.56 19.07 -8.72
N LEU A 143 0.65 17.99 -7.95
CA LEU A 143 -0.50 17.20 -7.47
C LEU A 143 -0.76 17.33 -5.96
N ASP A 144 0.10 18.04 -5.23
CA ASP A 144 0.02 18.19 -3.77
C ASP A 144 -1.21 18.96 -3.27
N ASN A 145 -1.90 19.70 -4.15
CA ASN A 145 -3.20 20.32 -3.87
C ASN A 145 -4.39 19.36 -3.97
N LYS A 146 -4.22 18.21 -4.63
CA LYS A 146 -5.27 17.21 -4.92
C LYS A 146 -4.98 15.86 -4.31
N VAL A 147 -3.75 15.63 -3.87
CA VAL A 147 -3.30 14.35 -3.34
C VAL A 147 -2.59 14.58 -2.01
N GLU A 148 -3.12 13.97 -0.95
CA GLU A 148 -2.54 14.00 0.39
C GLU A 148 -1.80 12.70 0.71
N VAL A 149 -0.68 12.80 1.42
CA VAL A 149 -0.01 11.65 2.03
C VAL A 149 -0.42 11.57 3.51
N ALA A 150 -1.46 10.79 3.80
CA ALA A 150 -1.92 10.57 5.17
C ALA A 150 -1.10 9.44 5.81
N PHE A 151 -0.39 9.75 6.89
CA PHE A 151 0.49 8.79 7.58
C PHE A 151 -0.05 8.51 8.98
N TYR A 152 -0.75 7.38 9.14
CA TYR A 152 -1.34 6.91 10.41
C TYR A 152 -0.65 5.63 10.90
N PRO A 153 0.64 5.69 11.30
CA PRO A 153 1.41 4.50 11.68
C PRO A 153 0.76 3.74 12.84
N GLU A 154 0.27 4.44 13.87
CA GLU A 154 -0.33 3.78 15.04
C GLU A 154 -1.64 3.06 14.73
N VAL A 155 -2.52 3.72 13.95
CA VAL A 155 -3.77 3.11 13.49
C VAL A 155 -3.47 1.88 12.62
N TYR A 156 -2.49 1.99 11.73
CA TYR A 156 -2.08 0.88 10.89
C TYR A 156 -1.51 -0.29 11.70
N ASN A 157 -0.64 -0.01 12.66
CA ASN A 157 0.02 -1.04 13.47
C ASN A 157 -0.96 -1.80 14.36
N THR A 158 -2.05 -1.16 14.79
CA THR A 158 -3.07 -1.76 15.67
C THR A 158 -4.22 -2.40 14.89
N LYS A 159 -4.73 -1.74 13.85
CA LYS A 159 -5.97 -2.10 13.16
C LYS A 159 -5.79 -2.39 11.67
N GLY A 160 -4.58 -2.31 11.14
CA GLY A 160 -4.27 -2.53 9.72
C GLY A 160 -4.94 -1.50 8.80
N PHE A 161 -5.09 -1.86 7.52
CA PHE A 161 -5.76 -1.00 6.54
C PHE A 161 -7.25 -0.80 6.85
N GLN A 162 -7.93 -1.74 7.51
CA GLN A 162 -9.30 -1.54 7.97
C GLN A 162 -9.40 -0.33 8.92
N GLY A 163 -8.44 -0.21 9.85
CA GLY A 163 -8.34 0.96 10.74
C GLY A 163 -8.09 2.26 9.98
N VAL A 164 -7.14 2.25 9.04
CA VAL A 164 -6.82 3.42 8.20
C VAL A 164 -8.03 3.88 7.39
N ILE A 165 -8.77 2.94 6.78
CA ILE A 165 -10.00 3.26 6.05
C ILE A 165 -11.06 3.83 7.01
N GLY A 166 -11.17 3.28 8.22
CA GLY A 166 -12.06 3.81 9.27
C GLY A 166 -11.73 5.26 9.63
N GLU A 167 -10.44 5.59 9.81
CA GLU A 167 -9.98 6.95 10.08
C GLU A 167 -10.31 7.91 8.93
N ILE A 168 -10.13 7.46 7.69
CA ILE A 168 -10.49 8.24 6.50
C ILE A 168 -12.00 8.46 6.42
N LYS A 169 -12.82 7.43 6.68
CA LYS A 169 -14.28 7.56 6.72
C LYS A 169 -14.73 8.54 7.80
N HIS A 170 -14.04 8.58 8.94
CA HIS A 170 -14.31 9.52 10.01
C HIS A 170 -13.99 10.97 9.59
N ARG A 171 -12.84 11.18 8.93
CA ARG A 171 -12.42 12.50 8.44
C ARG A 171 -13.25 13.02 7.27
N TYR A 172 -13.80 12.14 6.45
CA TYR A 172 -14.59 12.47 5.26
C TYR A 172 -16.01 11.84 5.34
N PRO A 173 -16.85 12.28 6.29
CA PRO A 173 -18.16 11.67 6.51
C PRO A 173 -19.05 11.84 5.28
N GLY A 174 -19.67 10.73 4.84
CA GLY A 174 -20.55 10.71 3.67
C GLY A 174 -19.84 10.82 2.31
N ALA A 175 -18.51 10.96 2.29
CA ALA A 175 -17.77 10.99 1.03
C ALA A 175 -17.86 9.63 0.32
N ARG A 176 -18.00 9.69 -1.01
CA ARG A 176 -17.84 8.50 -1.86
C ARG A 176 -16.38 8.11 -1.85
N LEU A 177 -16.08 6.86 -1.54
CA LEU A 177 -14.72 6.37 -1.50
C LEU A 177 -14.44 5.48 -2.70
N HIS A 178 -13.28 5.67 -3.31
CA HIS A 178 -12.79 4.88 -4.43
C HIS A 178 -11.49 4.19 -4.07
N THR A 179 -11.39 2.87 -4.19
CA THR A 179 -10.14 2.15 -3.91
C THR A 179 -9.34 1.93 -5.20
N LEU A 180 -8.13 2.47 -5.25
CA LEU A 180 -7.21 2.30 -6.36
C LEU A 180 -6.38 1.05 -6.11
N HIS A 181 -6.54 0.03 -6.93
CA HIS A 181 -5.92 -1.27 -6.67
C HIS A 181 -5.26 -1.88 -7.91
N GLY A 182 -4.10 -2.51 -7.71
CA GLY A 182 -3.42 -3.31 -8.74
C GLY A 182 -4.11 -4.65 -9.00
N THR A 183 -3.59 -5.39 -9.98
CA THR A 183 -4.03 -6.76 -10.32
C THR A 183 -3.08 -7.84 -9.78
N ASP A 184 -1.99 -7.45 -9.13
CA ASP A 184 -1.09 -8.37 -8.43
C ASP A 184 -1.67 -8.77 -7.06
N PHE A 185 -1.00 -9.69 -6.36
CA PHE A 185 -1.46 -10.18 -5.06
C PHE A 185 -1.70 -9.05 -4.05
N GLY A 186 -0.78 -8.08 -3.98
CA GLY A 186 -0.89 -6.93 -3.09
C GLY A 186 -2.09 -6.03 -3.44
N GLY A 187 -2.29 -5.73 -4.72
CA GLY A 187 -3.44 -4.96 -5.19
C GLY A 187 -4.77 -5.67 -4.94
N MET A 188 -4.83 -6.99 -5.16
CA MET A 188 -6.04 -7.77 -4.89
C MET A 188 -6.35 -7.87 -3.39
N LEU A 189 -5.33 -7.91 -2.53
CA LEU A 189 -5.53 -7.84 -1.08
C LEU A 189 -6.11 -6.48 -0.66
N VAL A 190 -5.61 -5.37 -1.22
CA VAL A 190 -6.18 -4.02 -0.98
C VAL A 190 -7.63 -3.96 -1.43
N ARG A 191 -7.97 -4.55 -2.58
CA ARG A 191 -9.34 -4.66 -3.07
C ARG A 191 -10.22 -5.42 -2.07
N GLN A 192 -9.79 -6.60 -1.63
CA GLN A 192 -10.54 -7.41 -0.66
C GLN A 192 -10.80 -6.62 0.63
N ILE A 193 -9.77 -5.99 1.22
CA ILE A 193 -9.92 -5.18 2.43
C ILE A 193 -10.92 -4.05 2.23
N SER A 194 -10.91 -3.42 1.05
CA SER A 194 -11.85 -2.33 0.74
C SER A 194 -13.29 -2.83 0.63
N ASP A 195 -13.49 -4.03 0.09
CA ASP A 195 -14.81 -4.67 -0.02
C ASP A 195 -15.35 -5.07 1.37
N GLU A 196 -14.48 -5.60 2.25
CA GLU A 196 -14.79 -5.88 3.66
C GLU A 196 -15.18 -4.61 4.43
N CYS A 197 -14.56 -3.48 4.09
CA CYS A 197 -14.83 -2.19 4.72
C CYS A 197 -16.15 -1.56 4.26
N GLY A 198 -16.81 -2.12 3.25
CA GLY A 198 -18.14 -1.74 2.80
C GLY A 198 -18.23 -0.43 2.01
N TRP A 199 -18.97 -0.51 0.90
CA TRP A 199 -19.38 0.64 0.07
C TRP A 199 -18.24 1.51 -0.49
N ILE A 200 -17.12 0.88 -0.85
CA ILE A 200 -15.98 1.54 -1.50
C ILE A 200 -15.90 1.11 -2.97
N TYR A 201 -15.94 2.05 -3.90
CA TYR A 201 -15.98 1.77 -5.34
C TYR A 201 -14.58 1.40 -5.87
N PRO A 202 -14.38 0.17 -6.37
CA PRO A 202 -13.09 -0.20 -6.90
C PRO A 202 -12.75 0.53 -8.21
N TRP A 203 -11.47 0.83 -8.38
CA TRP A 203 -10.89 1.28 -9.64
C TRP A 203 -9.59 0.51 -9.89
N ARG A 204 -9.64 -0.33 -10.93
CA ARG A 204 -8.57 -1.27 -11.26
C ARG A 204 -7.46 -0.57 -12.04
N ILE A 205 -6.24 -0.67 -11.53
CA ILE A 205 -5.02 -0.26 -12.20
C ILE A 205 -4.53 -1.41 -13.08
N LEU A 206 -4.62 -1.21 -14.39
CA LEU A 206 -3.95 -2.10 -15.35
C LEU A 206 -2.54 -1.57 -15.61
N ARG A 207 -1.54 -2.23 -15.01
CA ARG A 207 -0.15 -1.85 -15.20
C ARG A 207 0.36 -2.41 -16.53
N ARG A 208 0.75 -1.52 -17.46
CA ARG A 208 1.30 -1.89 -18.78
C ARG A 208 2.76 -1.46 -18.95
N ASP A 209 3.34 -0.80 -17.96
CA ASP A 209 4.70 -0.31 -18.01
C ASP A 209 5.72 -1.33 -17.49
N LYS A 210 6.96 -1.25 -17.98
CA LYS A 210 8.08 -2.11 -17.55
C LYS A 210 8.81 -1.58 -16.31
N VAL A 211 8.18 -0.69 -15.52
CA VAL A 211 8.82 -0.06 -14.36
C VAL A 211 8.78 -1.02 -13.17
N SER A 212 9.91 -1.65 -12.85
CA SER A 212 10.01 -2.57 -11.71
C SER A 212 10.52 -1.84 -10.47
N ALA A 213 9.76 -1.93 -9.39
CA ALA A 213 10.21 -1.49 -8.08
C ALA A 213 11.53 -2.15 -7.64
N THR A 214 11.71 -3.43 -7.99
CA THR A 214 12.95 -4.17 -7.75
C THR A 214 14.11 -3.55 -8.50
N ALA A 215 13.91 -3.04 -9.72
CA ALA A 215 14.96 -2.36 -10.48
C ALA A 215 15.41 -1.08 -9.77
N ILE A 216 14.48 -0.33 -9.17
CA ILE A 216 14.78 0.92 -8.47
C ILE A 216 15.49 0.64 -7.14
N ARG A 217 15.07 -0.39 -6.39
CA ARG A 217 15.82 -0.86 -5.21
C ARG A 217 17.24 -1.33 -5.55
N LYS A 218 17.48 -1.74 -6.80
CA LYS A 218 18.81 -2.07 -7.34
C LYS A 218 19.55 -0.88 -7.96
N GLY A 219 19.02 0.35 -7.85
CA GLY A 219 19.68 1.58 -8.29
C GLY A 219 19.34 2.04 -9.70
N ALA A 220 18.29 1.52 -10.34
CA ALA A 220 17.86 2.02 -11.65
C ALA A 220 17.44 3.50 -11.58
N LYS A 221 18.04 4.33 -12.44
CA LYS A 221 17.77 5.78 -12.54
C LYS A 221 16.69 6.08 -13.58
N GLY A 222 16.11 7.29 -13.51
CA GLY A 222 15.14 7.80 -14.49
C GLY A 222 13.71 7.27 -14.33
N MET A 223 13.43 6.52 -13.26
CA MET A 223 12.10 5.97 -12.99
C MET A 223 11.31 6.77 -11.94
N THR A 224 11.98 7.68 -11.23
CA THR A 224 11.44 8.58 -10.22
C THR A 224 11.53 10.02 -10.69
N SER A 225 10.88 10.94 -9.95
CA SER A 225 11.01 12.38 -10.22
C SER A 225 12.45 12.86 -9.98
N SER A 226 12.80 14.04 -10.47
CA SER A 226 14.17 14.57 -10.33
C SER A 226 14.53 14.80 -8.86
N ALA A 227 13.61 15.37 -8.07
CA ALA A 227 13.80 15.61 -6.64
C ALA A 227 13.95 14.30 -5.85
N VAL A 228 13.15 13.28 -6.17
CA VAL A 228 13.28 11.96 -5.53
C VAL A 228 14.60 11.30 -5.89
N THR A 229 15.02 11.41 -7.15
CA THR A 229 16.30 10.84 -7.62
C THR A 229 17.48 11.49 -6.89
N ASP A 230 17.45 12.81 -6.75
CA ASP A 230 18.46 13.57 -6.02
C ASP A 230 18.48 13.19 -4.53
N ALA A 231 17.32 13.20 -3.87
CA ALA A 231 17.19 12.79 -2.47
C ALA A 231 17.74 11.37 -2.24
N LEU A 232 17.38 10.39 -3.07
CA LEU A 232 17.90 9.03 -2.98
C LEU A 232 19.42 8.97 -3.17
N SER A 233 19.99 9.79 -4.05
CA SER A 233 21.44 9.87 -4.24
C SER A 233 22.17 10.49 -3.04
N GLN A 234 21.55 11.43 -2.35
CA GLN A 234 22.12 12.03 -1.13
C GLN A 234 22.03 11.05 0.06
N ILE A 235 20.90 10.36 0.19
CA ILE A 235 20.68 9.30 1.17
C ILE A 235 21.69 8.17 1.00
N SER A 236 21.92 7.69 -0.24
CA SER A 236 22.86 6.59 -0.50
C SER A 236 24.31 6.95 -0.18
N ARG A 237 24.65 8.25 -0.19
CA ARG A 237 25.97 8.78 0.24
C ARG A 237 26.05 9.02 1.74
N ASN A 238 24.96 8.73 2.47
CA ASN A 238 24.80 8.99 3.90
C ASN A 238 25.14 10.43 4.29
N LEU A 239 24.73 11.41 3.46
CA LEU A 239 24.89 12.81 3.83
C LEU A 239 24.08 13.10 5.10
N PRO A 240 24.61 13.84 6.09
CA PRO A 240 23.88 14.14 7.34
C PRO A 240 22.63 14.99 7.11
N GLU A 241 22.56 15.64 5.96
CA GLU A 241 21.48 16.48 5.52
C GLU A 241 21.15 16.20 4.07
N VAL A 242 19.84 16.16 3.78
CA VAL A 242 19.31 15.98 2.42
C VAL A 242 18.53 17.22 2.06
N THR A 243 18.91 17.87 0.95
CA THR A 243 18.18 19.01 0.39
C THR A 243 17.65 18.63 -0.97
N ALA A 244 16.33 18.54 -1.11
CA ALA A 244 15.68 18.15 -2.35
C ALA A 244 14.27 18.76 -2.45
N GLY A 245 13.84 19.12 -3.66
CA GLY A 245 12.51 19.69 -3.90
C GLY A 245 12.21 20.97 -3.09
N GLY A 246 13.25 21.76 -2.81
CA GLY A 246 13.14 22.99 -2.00
C GLY A 246 12.94 22.76 -0.50
N ARG A 247 13.13 21.53 0.00
CA ARG A 247 13.03 21.16 1.43
C ARG A 247 14.37 20.67 1.95
N ARG A 248 14.57 20.78 3.26
CA ARG A 248 15.77 20.34 3.98
C ARG A 248 15.38 19.31 5.03
N PHE A 249 16.09 18.20 5.07
CA PHE A 249 15.85 17.09 5.99
C PHE A 249 17.13 16.74 6.72
N ARG A 250 17.03 16.49 8.03
CA ARG A 250 18.06 15.76 8.75
C ARG A 250 17.98 14.29 8.34
N ASN A 251 19.14 13.69 8.05
CA ASN A 251 19.23 12.28 7.66
C ASN A 251 19.89 11.47 8.76
N ASP A 252 19.07 10.73 9.52
CA ASP A 252 19.51 9.84 10.59
C ASP A 252 19.70 8.42 10.00
N ASN A 253 20.80 8.21 9.27
CA ASN A 253 21.17 6.94 8.61
C ASN A 253 20.08 6.36 7.68
N GLY A 254 19.46 7.22 6.87
CA GLY A 254 18.42 6.85 5.91
C GLY A 254 17.01 7.19 6.38
N VAL A 255 16.82 7.55 7.65
CA VAL A 255 15.56 8.09 8.18
C VAL A 255 15.56 9.61 8.01
N LEU A 256 14.70 10.11 7.13
CA LEU A 256 14.54 11.54 6.94
C LEU A 256 13.58 12.12 7.97
N THR A 257 14.05 13.13 8.70
CA THR A 257 13.22 13.96 9.56
C THR A 257 13.29 15.39 9.07
N GLU A 258 12.14 16.03 8.89
CA GLU A 258 12.11 17.43 8.49
C GLU A 258 12.46 18.30 9.71
N GLY A 259 13.47 19.15 9.55
CA GLY A 259 13.81 20.16 10.56
C GLY A 259 12.77 21.28 10.53
N GLY A 260 12.31 21.70 11.70
CA GLY A 260 11.47 22.90 11.85
C GLY A 260 12.21 24.18 11.48
#